data_AF-A0A2D9XFI4-F1
#
_entry.id   AF-A0A2D9XFI4-F1
#
_cell.length_a   1.000
_cell.length_b   1.000
_cell.length_c   1.000
_cell.angle_alpha   90.00
_cell.angle_beta   90.00
_cell.angle_gamma   90.00
#
_symmetry.space_group_name_H-M   'P 1'
#
loop_
_entity.id
_entity.type
_entity.pdbx_description
1 polymer ?
#
loop_
_entity_poly.entity_id
_entity_poly.type
_entity_poly.pdbx_seq_one_letter_code
_entity_poly.pdbx_strand_id
1 'polypeptide(L)'
;MSENSRLVYSTDGNNICTTCKKPFRKCKCKKEQSKLNSKTALRIHFEKKGRKGSGVTVISGLLLDKKELRNVAANLKKHCGVGGSLKNNNDIELQGDQKIKAEAYLRKHDHLQN
;
A
#
# COMPACT_ATOMS: atom_id res chain seq x y z
N MET A 1 60.85 9.28 35.32
CA MET A 1 60.08 10.51 35.61
C MET A 1 59.35 10.87 34.33
N SER A 2 58.04 10.59 34.30
CA SER A 2 56.97 11.57 34.02
C SER A 2 57.00 12.09 32.57
N GLU A 3 55.98 11.98 31.74
CA GLU A 3 54.56 12.10 32.03
C GLU A 3 53.70 11.51 30.91
N ASN A 4 52.46 11.29 31.28
CA ASN A 4 51.43 10.50 30.64
C ASN A 4 50.45 11.45 29.95
N SER A 5 50.28 11.40 28.63
CA SER A 5 49.05 11.91 28.00
C SER A 5 48.82 11.29 26.62
N ARG A 6 48.28 10.06 26.65
CA ARG A 6 47.56 9.47 25.53
C ARG A 6 46.36 10.36 25.20
N LEU A 7 46.45 11.14 24.14
CA LEU A 7 45.33 11.89 23.59
C LEU A 7 44.49 10.95 22.73
N VAL A 8 43.71 10.10 23.41
CA VAL A 8 42.70 9.23 22.79
C VAL A 8 41.38 9.98 22.87
N TYR A 9 40.87 10.42 21.72
CA TYR A 9 39.48 10.87 21.62
C TYR A 9 38.55 9.67 21.86
N SER A 10 38.10 9.48 23.10
CA SER A 10 36.90 8.69 23.37
C SER A 10 35.71 9.50 22.89
N THR A 11 35.15 9.11 21.74
CA THR A 11 33.81 9.56 21.36
C THR A 11 32.83 8.85 22.29
N ASP A 12 32.67 9.41 23.49
CA ASP A 12 31.73 8.98 24.52
C ASP A 12 30.31 9.20 23.97
N GLY A 13 29.67 8.10 23.67
CA GLY A 13 28.43 8.07 22.91
C GLY A 13 28.17 6.63 22.54
N ASN A 14 27.78 5.84 23.54
CA ASN A 14 27.46 4.42 23.38
C ASN A 14 26.60 4.23 22.12
N ASN A 15 27.23 3.72 21.06
CA ASN A 15 26.61 3.46 19.76
C ASN A 15 25.68 2.24 19.83
N ILE A 16 24.90 2.14 20.89
CA ILE A 16 24.08 1.01 21.29
C ILE A 16 22.63 1.48 21.26
N CYS A 17 21.78 0.73 20.55
CA CYS A 17 20.36 1.03 20.50
C CYS A 17 19.71 0.74 21.86
N THR A 18 18.98 1.70 22.41
CA THR A 18 18.29 1.58 23.71
C THR A 18 17.16 0.54 23.70
N THR A 19 16.59 0.24 22.54
CA THR A 19 15.50 -0.75 22.38
C THR A 19 16.01 -2.18 22.32
N CYS A 20 17.09 -2.43 21.58
CA CYS A 20 17.54 -3.79 21.26
C CYS A 20 18.98 -4.09 21.70
N LYS A 21 19.61 -3.16 22.42
CA LYS A 21 20.95 -3.26 23.04
C LYS A 21 22.08 -3.72 22.11
N LYS A 22 21.84 -3.65 20.79
CA LYS A 22 22.82 -3.97 19.74
C LYS A 22 23.48 -2.69 19.24
N PRO A 23 24.73 -2.76 18.77
CA PRO A 23 25.38 -1.63 18.11
C PRO A 23 24.54 -1.11 16.94
N PHE A 24 24.44 0.20 16.74
CA PHE A 24 23.62 0.81 15.67
C PHE A 24 23.90 0.20 14.28
N ARG A 25 25.15 -0.19 13.99
CA ARG A 25 25.55 -0.87 12.74
C ARG A 25 24.82 -2.20 12.48
N LYS A 26 24.41 -2.91 13.54
CA LYS A 26 23.67 -4.19 13.47
C LYS A 26 22.20 -4.05 13.90
N CYS A 27 21.78 -2.85 14.28
CA CYS A 27 20.43 -2.57 14.73
C CYS A 27 19.47 -2.54 13.53
N LYS A 28 18.42 -3.37 13.59
CA LYS A 28 17.32 -3.37 12.62
C LYS A 28 16.03 -2.75 13.19
N CYS A 29 16.11 -2.12 14.35
CA CYS A 29 14.94 -1.76 15.16
C CYS A 29 14.13 -0.59 14.53
N LYS A 30 14.69 0.15 13.55
CA LYS A 30 13.95 1.08 12.67
C LYS A 30 13.49 0.49 11.33
N LYS A 31 13.87 -0.74 10.97
CA LYS A 31 13.57 -1.36 9.65
C LYS A 31 12.23 -2.10 9.59
N GLU A 32 11.47 -2.18 10.68
CA GLU A 32 10.17 -2.87 10.69
C GLU A 32 8.98 -1.94 10.40
N GLN A 33 9.09 -0.63 10.63
CA GLN A 33 8.01 0.30 10.28
C GLN A 33 7.88 0.53 8.77
N SER A 34 8.95 0.35 7.99
CA SER A 34 8.88 0.46 6.53
C SER A 34 8.44 -0.83 5.82
N LYS A 35 8.28 -1.95 6.55
CA LYS A 35 7.64 -3.17 6.03
C LYS A 35 6.16 -3.27 6.36
N LEU A 36 5.65 -2.46 7.29
CA LEU A 36 4.21 -2.37 7.56
C LEU A 36 3.46 -1.48 6.56
N ASN A 37 4.19 -0.69 5.76
CA ASN A 37 3.64 0.08 4.64
C ASN A 37 3.66 -0.70 3.32
N SER A 38 3.75 -2.04 3.36
CA SER A 38 3.29 -2.89 2.26
C SER A 38 1.80 -3.21 2.40
N LYS A 39 0.99 -2.27 2.90
CA LYS A 39 -0.43 -2.23 2.51
C LYS A 39 -0.40 -1.92 1.02
N THR A 40 -0.65 -2.93 0.19
CA THR A 40 -0.90 -2.73 -1.25
C THR A 40 -1.99 -1.68 -1.36
N ALA A 41 -1.62 -0.44 -1.65
CA ALA A 41 -2.57 0.66 -1.66
C ALA A 41 -3.63 0.38 -2.74
N LEU A 42 -4.90 0.43 -2.36
CA LEU A 42 -6.01 0.38 -3.29
C LEU A 42 -5.81 1.48 -4.35
N ARG A 43 -5.71 1.10 -5.62
CA ARG A 43 -5.50 2.01 -6.74
C ARG A 43 -6.72 1.99 -7.63
N ILE A 44 -7.31 3.16 -7.84
CA ILE A 44 -8.40 3.38 -8.78
C ILE A 44 -7.90 4.32 -9.86
N HIS A 45 -7.89 3.88 -11.12
CA HIS A 45 -7.47 4.71 -12.23
C HIS A 45 -8.41 4.55 -13.42
N PHE A 46 -8.45 5.56 -14.27
CA PHE A 46 -9.25 5.56 -15.49
C PHE A 46 -8.33 5.48 -16.71
N GLU A 47 -8.58 4.51 -17.57
CA GLU A 47 -7.82 4.24 -18.76
C GLU A 47 -8.67 4.49 -20.01
N LYS A 48 -8.20 5.40 -20.87
CA LYS A 48 -8.86 5.78 -22.14
C LYS A 48 -8.00 5.50 -23.38
N LYS A 49 -6.73 5.10 -23.22
CA LYS A 49 -5.80 4.97 -24.34
C LYS A 49 -6.22 3.84 -25.30
N GLY A 50 -6.25 4.14 -26.60
CA GLY A 50 -6.39 3.15 -27.67
C GLY A 50 -7.81 2.61 -27.94
N ARG A 51 -8.85 3.11 -27.26
CA ARG A 51 -10.23 2.63 -27.46
C ARG A 51 -11.12 3.75 -28.03
N LYS A 52 -11.67 3.53 -29.24
CA LYS A 52 -12.69 4.38 -29.91
C LYS A 52 -14.05 4.33 -29.19
N GLY A 53 -14.07 4.40 -27.86
CA GLY A 53 -15.27 4.25 -27.06
C GLY A 53 -15.13 4.81 -25.64
N SER A 54 -16.13 4.51 -24.80
CA SER A 54 -16.13 4.85 -23.37
C SER A 54 -14.97 4.12 -22.69
N GLY A 55 -14.01 4.86 -22.11
CA GLY A 55 -12.84 4.31 -21.41
C GLY A 55 -13.24 3.40 -20.24
N VAL A 56 -12.27 2.86 -19.50
CA VAL A 56 -12.54 1.92 -18.40
C VAL A 56 -11.93 2.41 -17.10
N THR A 57 -12.62 2.18 -15.99
CA THR A 57 -12.08 2.39 -14.65
C THR A 57 -11.54 1.06 -14.13
N VAL A 58 -10.28 1.04 -13.71
CA VAL A 58 -9.60 -0.14 -13.19
C VAL A 58 -9.32 0.07 -11.71
N ILE A 59 -9.74 -0.92 -10.91
CA ILE A 59 -9.56 -0.96 -9.46
C ILE A 59 -8.64 -2.14 -9.14
N SER A 60 -7.48 -1.85 -8.56
CA SER A 60 -6.45 -2.83 -8.22
C SER A 60 -5.97 -2.67 -6.78
N GLY A 61 -5.33 -3.70 -6.23
CA GLY A 61 -4.80 -3.67 -4.86
C GLY A 61 -5.80 -4.03 -3.76
N LEU A 62 -6.93 -4.65 -4.12
CA LEU A 62 -7.86 -5.22 -3.15
C LEU A 62 -7.29 -6.52 -2.57
N LEU A 63 -6.89 -6.50 -1.31
CA LEU A 63 -6.41 -7.68 -0.55
C LEU A 63 -7.58 -8.50 -0.01
N LEU A 64 -8.45 -8.94 -0.92
CA LEU A 64 -9.64 -9.72 -0.62
C LEU A 64 -9.52 -11.10 -1.26
N ASP A 65 -10.23 -12.08 -0.69
CA ASP A 65 -10.29 -13.41 -1.29
C ASP A 65 -10.98 -13.38 -2.66
N LYS A 66 -10.70 -14.35 -3.53
CA LYS A 66 -11.32 -14.41 -4.87
C LYS A 66 -12.86 -14.43 -4.81
N LYS A 67 -13.44 -15.02 -3.77
CA LYS A 67 -14.89 -15.03 -3.54
C LYS A 67 -15.41 -13.63 -3.20
N GLU A 68 -14.71 -12.93 -2.32
CA GLU A 68 -15.04 -11.58 -1.90
C GLU A 68 -14.85 -10.58 -3.05
N LEU A 69 -13.77 -10.71 -3.83
CA LEU A 69 -13.54 -9.90 -5.04
C LEU A 69 -14.68 -10.04 -6.05
N ARG A 70 -15.21 -11.25 -6.25
CA ARG A 70 -16.37 -11.48 -7.12
C ARG A 70 -17.62 -10.78 -6.57
N ASN A 71 -17.83 -10.84 -5.26
CA ASN A 71 -18.95 -10.15 -4.60
C ASN A 71 -18.81 -8.63 -4.71
N VAL A 72 -17.62 -8.08 -4.43
CA VAL A 72 -17.32 -6.65 -4.56
C VAL A 72 -17.48 -6.20 -6.02
N ALA A 73 -16.98 -6.96 -6.99
CA ALA A 73 -17.17 -6.66 -8.40
C ALA A 73 -18.66 -6.68 -8.80
N ALA A 74 -19.45 -7.64 -8.30
CA ALA A 74 -20.88 -7.70 -8.55
C ALA A 74 -21.63 -6.50 -7.95
N ASN A 75 -21.28 -6.10 -6.73
CA ASN A 75 -21.88 -4.95 -6.06
C ASN A 75 -21.47 -3.63 -6.70
N LEU A 76 -20.20 -3.47 -7.10
CA LEU A 76 -19.72 -2.30 -7.84
C LEU A 76 -20.44 -2.15 -9.17
N LYS A 77 -20.68 -3.25 -9.90
CA LYS A 77 -21.48 -3.24 -11.14
C LYS A 77 -22.92 -2.77 -10.89
N LYS A 78 -23.58 -3.31 -9.86
CA LYS A 78 -24.93 -2.89 -9.45
C LYS A 78 -24.97 -1.41 -9.04
N HIS A 79 -23.99 -0.97 -8.27
CA HIS A 79 -23.91 0.41 -7.77
C HIS A 79 -23.64 1.42 -8.89
N CYS A 80 -22.76 1.07 -9.83
CA CYS A 80 -22.39 1.96 -10.93
C CYS A 80 -23.37 1.87 -12.11
N GLY A 81 -24.16 0.79 -12.23
CA GLY A 81 -25.08 0.53 -13.34
C GLY A 81 -24.36 0.24 -14.65
N VAL A 82 -23.12 -0.25 -14.59
CA VAL A 82 -22.27 -0.49 -15.77
C VAL A 82 -21.80 -1.93 -15.84
N GLY A 83 -21.46 -2.36 -17.06
CA GLY A 83 -20.73 -3.60 -17.28
C GLY A 83 -19.33 -3.57 -16.67
N GLY A 84 -18.80 -4.74 -16.36
CA GLY A 84 -17.46 -4.89 -15.79
C GLY A 84 -17.03 -6.34 -15.61
N SER A 85 -15.73 -6.54 -15.48
CA SER A 85 -15.09 -7.86 -15.43
C SER A 85 -14.00 -7.89 -14.36
N LEU A 86 -13.80 -9.05 -13.74
CA LEU A 86 -12.66 -9.32 -12.88
C LEU A 86 -11.55 -9.93 -13.74
N LYS A 87 -10.39 -9.29 -13.78
CA LYS A 87 -9.19 -9.80 -14.47
C LYS A 87 -8.52 -10.90 -13.66
N ASN A 88 -7.71 -11.71 -14.34
CA ASN A 88 -6.91 -12.78 -13.72
C ASN A 88 -5.95 -12.28 -12.64
N ASN A 89 -5.58 -10.99 -12.69
CA ASN A 89 -4.69 -10.33 -11.73
C ASN A 89 -5.41 -9.79 -10.49
N ASN A 90 -6.65 -10.22 -10.24
CA ASN A 90 -7.52 -9.71 -9.16
C ASN A 90 -7.93 -8.23 -9.30
N ASP A 91 -7.79 -7.66 -10.50
CA ASP A 91 -8.22 -6.29 -10.80
C ASP A 91 -9.67 -6.26 -11.29
N ILE A 92 -10.45 -5.27 -10.87
CA ILE A 92 -11.83 -5.06 -11.30
C ILE A 92 -11.85 -3.95 -12.35
N GLU A 93 -12.37 -4.26 -13.54
CA GLU A 93 -12.59 -3.28 -14.60
C GLU A 93 -14.08 -2.92 -14.70
N LEU A 94 -14.39 -1.63 -14.77
CA LEU A 94 -15.71 -1.08 -14.96
C LEU A 94 -15.75 -0.22 -16.23
N GLN A 95 -16.84 -0.28 -16.99
CA GLN A 95 -17.01 0.54 -18.18
C GLN A 95 -17.33 2.00 -17.81
N GLY A 96 -16.68 2.94 -18.50
CA GLY A 96 -16.81 4.38 -18.28
C GLY A 96 -15.93 4.91 -17.14
N ASP A 97 -16.06 6.21 -16.88
CA ASP A 97 -15.46 6.85 -15.70
C ASP A 97 -16.41 6.67 -14.51
N GLN A 98 -16.09 5.71 -13.65
CA GLN A 98 -16.83 5.40 -12.43
C GLN A 98 -15.97 5.62 -11.19
N LYS A 99 -14.87 6.39 -11.28
CA LYS A 99 -13.92 6.60 -10.17
C LYS A 99 -14.64 7.07 -8.90
N ILE A 100 -15.48 8.10 -9.03
CA ILE A 100 -16.19 8.72 -7.90
C ILE A 100 -17.15 7.73 -7.24
N LYS A 101 -17.94 6.98 -8.03
CA LYS A 101 -18.89 6.00 -7.50
C LYS A 101 -18.17 4.80 -6.86
N ALA A 102 -17.11 4.32 -7.50
CA ALA A 102 -16.29 3.23 -6.98
C ALA A 102 -15.62 3.61 -5.66
N GLU A 103 -15.04 4.81 -5.59
CA GLU A 103 -14.44 5.35 -4.36
C GLU A 103 -15.48 5.50 -3.25
N ALA A 104 -16.65 6.08 -3.54
CA ALA A 104 -17.73 6.21 -2.58
C ALA A 104 -18.23 4.86 -2.05
N TYR A 105 -18.33 3.84 -2.91
CA TYR A 105 -18.68 2.48 -2.51
C TYR A 105 -17.61 1.85 -1.62
N LEU A 106 -16.33 1.93 -2.03
CA LEU A 106 -15.21 1.32 -1.30
C LEU A 106 -14.97 1.98 0.06
N ARG A 107 -15.23 3.29 0.17
CA ARG A 107 -15.20 4.03 1.44
C ARG A 107 -16.34 3.63 2.37
N LYS A 108 -17.54 3.37 1.84
CA LYS A 108 -18.69 2.91 2.65
C LYS A 108 -18.52 1.48 3.17
N HIS A 109 -17.85 0.63 2.41
CA HIS A 109 -17.61 -0.77 2.77
C HIS A 109 -16.27 -1.01 3.49
N ASP A 110 -15.61 0.05 3.95
CA ASP A 110 -14.44 0.04 4.85
C ASP A 110 -13.20 -0.74 4.31
N HIS A 111 -13.08 -0.91 3.00
CA HIS A 111 -11.88 -1.50 2.38
C HIS A 111 -10.71 -0.50 2.27
N LEU A 112 -10.95 0.77 2.64
CA LEU A 112 -9.97 1.83 2.81
C LEU A 112 -9.66 2.00 4.30
N GLN A 113 -9.11 0.97 4.94
CA GLN A 113 -8.66 1.12 6.32
C GLN A 113 -7.37 1.96 6.35
N ASN A 114 -7.52 3.22 6.77
CA ASN A 114 -6.43 4.07 7.26
C ASN A 114 -5.73 3.37 8.42
#